data_AF-A0A2Z5QY50-F1
#
_entry.id   AF-A0A2Z5QY50-F1
#
_cell.length_a   1.000
_cell.length_b   1.000
_cell.length_c   1.000
_cell.angle_alpha   90.00
_cell.angle_beta   90.00
_cell.angle_gamma   90.00
#
_symmetry.space_group_name_H-M   'P 1'
#
loop_
_entity.id
_entity.type
_entity.pdbx_description
1 polymer ?
#
loop_
_entity_poly.entity_id
_entity_poly.type
_entity_poly.pdbx_seq_one_letter_code
_entity_poly.pdbx_strand_id
1 'polypeptide(L)'
;MIPLDIVLVAASEGLSTPQVFSELDEGRAAGRYPEAGELQVPSGLLHALTQTETPIARIHEIGRQLRNDLQGPAVTLAPSLETILTMDNESIVEAFVSGSGPTVAILVEDAPAADELAAALRRRGRHAVATQTPAML
;
A
#
# COMPACT_ATOMS: atom_id res chain seq x y z
N MET A 1 -17.89 10.66 -4.50
CA MET A 1 -16.48 10.27 -4.31
C MET A 1 -16.10 9.41 -5.51
N ILE A 2 -15.02 9.74 -6.22
CA ILE A 2 -14.54 8.88 -7.31
C ILE A 2 -13.93 7.63 -6.67
N PRO A 3 -14.34 6.42 -7.08
CA PRO A 3 -13.78 5.19 -6.54
C PRO A 3 -12.26 5.10 -6.76
N LEU A 4 -11.59 4.37 -5.88
CA LEU A 4 -10.19 3.97 -6.08
C LEU A 4 -10.15 2.48 -6.36
N ASP A 5 -9.50 2.11 -7.46
CA ASP A 5 -9.24 0.73 -7.83
C ASP A 5 -7.97 0.25 -7.12
N ILE A 6 -8.10 -0.87 -6.39
CA ILE A 6 -7.04 -1.41 -5.55
C ILE A 6 -6.93 -2.91 -5.76
N VAL A 7 -5.70 -3.41 -5.85
CA VAL A 7 -5.40 -4.83 -5.74
C VAL A 7 -4.82 -5.12 -4.35
N LEU A 8 -5.49 -5.99 -3.59
CA LEU A 8 -5.01 -6.49 -2.31
C LEU A 8 -4.27 -7.82 -2.53
N VAL A 9 -3.01 -7.87 -2.13
CA VAL A 9 -2.17 -9.08 -2.19
C VAL A 9 -1.89 -9.56 -0.78
N ALA A 10 -2.54 -10.65 -0.39
CA ALA A 10 -2.32 -11.29 0.90
C ALA A 10 -1.13 -12.25 0.83
N ALA A 11 -0.28 -12.24 1.86
CA ALA A 11 0.72 -13.29 2.02
C ALA A 11 0.08 -14.56 2.61
N SER A 12 0.77 -15.69 2.41
CA SER A 12 0.34 -17.00 2.93
C SER A 12 0.54 -17.16 4.43
N GLU A 13 1.42 -16.36 5.04
CA GLU A 13 1.70 -16.33 6.47
C GLU A 13 1.48 -14.92 7.01
N GLY A 14 1.18 -14.80 8.31
CA GLY A 14 0.94 -13.52 8.97
C GLY A 14 2.22 -12.91 9.55
N LEU A 15 2.22 -11.59 9.71
CA LEU A 15 3.18 -10.85 10.54
C LEU A 15 2.52 -10.49 11.87
N SER A 16 3.24 -10.68 12.97
CA SER A 16 2.76 -10.28 14.29
C SER A 16 2.85 -8.77 14.44
N THR A 17 1.72 -8.10 14.65
CA THR A 17 1.69 -6.64 14.87
C THR A 17 2.66 -6.21 15.98
N PRO A 18 2.69 -6.82 17.19
CA PRO A 18 3.69 -6.48 18.20
C PRO A 18 5.15 -6.61 17.73
N GLN A 19 5.48 -7.62 16.90
CA GLN A 19 6.84 -7.79 16.41
C GLN A 19 7.24 -6.68 15.43
N VAL A 20 6.31 -6.27 14.55
CA VAL A 20 6.55 -5.17 13.60
C VAL A 20 6.76 -3.84 14.32
N PHE A 21 6.03 -3.60 15.41
CA PHE A 21 6.26 -2.42 16.27
C PHE A 21 7.60 -2.51 17.04
N SER A 22 7.97 -3.68 17.58
CA SER A 22 9.29 -3.87 18.22
C SER A 22 10.42 -3.57 17.26
N GLU A 23 10.32 -4.06 16.03
CA GLU A 23 11.29 -3.80 14.96
C GLU A 23 11.37 -2.31 14.61
N LEU A 24 10.24 -1.60 14.58
CA LEU A 24 10.22 -0.15 14.40
C LEU A 24 10.98 0.57 15.52
N ASP A 25 10.70 0.23 16.77
CA ASP A 25 11.29 0.88 17.95
C ASP A 25 12.81 0.63 18.00
N GLU A 26 13.23 -0.62 17.84
CA GLU A 26 14.64 -1.00 17.76
C GLU A 26 15.34 -0.36 16.56
N GLY A 27 14.66 -0.28 15.43
CA GLY A 27 15.17 0.36 14.21
C GLY A 27 15.33 1.86 14.34
N ARG A 28 14.41 2.57 15.00
CA ARG A 28 14.55 4.00 15.31
C ARG A 28 15.73 4.24 16.25
N ALA A 29 15.83 3.48 17.34
CA ALA A 29 16.96 3.57 18.27
C ALA A 29 18.33 3.32 17.59
N ALA A 30 18.35 2.50 16.54
CA ALA A 30 19.54 2.22 15.73
C ALA A 30 19.72 3.16 14.51
N GLY A 31 18.85 4.15 14.31
CA GLY A 31 18.91 5.09 13.18
C GLY A 31 18.56 4.49 11.82
N ARG A 32 17.89 3.33 11.77
CA ARG A 32 17.47 2.63 10.53
C ARG A 32 16.18 3.18 9.94
N TYR A 33 15.31 3.75 10.78
CA TYR A 33 14.04 4.35 10.38
C TYR A 33 13.94 5.80 10.84
N PRO A 34 13.12 6.63 10.18
CA PRO A 34 12.87 7.99 10.64
C PRO A 34 12.36 8.00 12.08
N GLU A 35 12.87 8.95 12.86
CA GLU A 35 12.38 9.22 14.21
C GLU A 35 10.87 9.48 14.22
N ALA A 36 10.24 9.18 15.35
CA ALA A 36 8.84 9.51 15.53
C ALA A 36 8.67 11.04 15.48
N GLY A 37 8.00 11.53 14.43
CA GLY A 37 7.62 12.94 14.32
C GLY A 37 6.35 13.25 15.09
N GLU A 38 5.99 14.53 15.16
CA GLU A 38 4.65 14.94 15.58
C GLU A 38 3.61 14.36 14.60
N LEU A 39 2.49 13.88 15.14
CA LEU A 39 1.39 13.38 14.32
C LEU A 39 0.84 14.52 13.44
N GLN A 40 1.06 14.41 12.13
CA GLN A 40 0.56 15.37 11.16
C GLN A 40 -0.72 14.86 10.52
N VAL A 41 -1.71 15.74 10.38
CA VAL A 41 -2.88 15.47 9.54
C VAL A 41 -2.45 15.63 8.08
N PRO A 42 -2.60 14.61 7.22
CA PRO A 42 -2.15 14.67 5.83
C PRO A 42 -3.16 15.46 4.99
N SER A 43 -3.13 16.79 5.10
CA SER A 43 -4.10 17.69 4.47
C SER A 43 -4.18 17.54 2.95
N GLY A 44 -3.03 17.34 2.28
CA GLY A 44 -2.97 17.07 0.84
C GLY A 44 -3.69 15.78 0.46
N LEU A 45 -3.53 14.70 1.23
CA LEU A 45 -4.15 13.41 0.96
C LEU A 45 -5.66 13.50 1.16
N LEU A 46 -6.09 14.15 2.24
CA LEU A 46 -7.51 14.41 2.51
C LEU A 46 -8.15 15.26 1.40
N HIS A 47 -7.43 16.27 0.91
CA HIS A 47 -7.88 17.07 -0.22
C HIS A 47 -8.04 16.21 -1.48
N ALA A 48 -7.00 15.46 -1.86
CA ALA A 48 -7.04 14.61 -3.04
C ALA A 48 -8.14 13.55 -2.96
N LEU A 49 -8.35 12.93 -1.79
CA LEU A 49 -9.43 11.95 -1.59
C LEU A 49 -10.84 12.53 -1.77
N THR A 50 -11.04 13.81 -1.45
CA THR A 50 -12.36 14.47 -1.56
C THR A 50 -12.62 15.14 -2.91
N GLN A 51 -11.59 15.37 -3.72
CA GLN A 51 -11.72 15.94 -5.06
C GLN A 51 -12.47 15.02 -6.03
N THR A 52 -13.20 15.64 -6.97
CA THR A 52 -13.95 14.96 -8.05
C THR A 52 -13.50 15.40 -9.44
N GLU A 53 -12.43 16.19 -9.55
CA GLU A 53 -11.91 16.72 -10.81
C GLU A 53 -10.59 16.03 -11.17
N THR A 54 -10.32 15.89 -12.48
CA THR A 54 -9.10 15.29 -13.07
C THR A 54 -8.66 13.95 -12.44
N PRO A 55 -9.34 12.83 -12.77
CA PRO A 55 -9.15 11.53 -12.12
C PRO A 55 -7.69 11.03 -12.11
N ILE A 56 -6.97 11.20 -13.24
CA ILE A 56 -5.59 10.73 -13.39
C ILE A 56 -4.63 11.52 -12.51
N ALA A 57 -4.65 12.86 -12.58
CA ALA A 57 -3.78 13.68 -11.73
C ALA A 57 -4.06 13.44 -10.24
N ARG A 58 -5.34 13.26 -9.87
CA ARG A 58 -5.78 12.95 -8.52
C ARG A 58 -5.23 11.62 -8.01
N ILE A 59 -5.28 10.55 -8.80
CA ILE A 59 -4.82 9.23 -8.31
C ILE A 59 -3.31 9.21 -8.08
N HIS A 60 -2.52 9.85 -8.95
CA HIS A 60 -1.07 10.02 -8.73
C HIS A 60 -0.77 10.91 -7.52
N GLU A 61 -1.57 11.96 -7.27
CA GLU A 61 -1.44 12.77 -6.06
C GLU A 61 -1.71 11.97 -4.79
N ILE A 62 -2.70 11.09 -4.82
CA ILE A 62 -2.97 10.15 -3.72
C ILE A 62 -1.77 9.23 -3.53
N GLY A 63 -1.30 8.57 -4.60
CA GLY A 63 -0.17 7.64 -4.57
C GLY A 63 1.05 8.23 -3.88
N ARG A 64 1.52 9.41 -4.30
CA ARG A 64 2.70 10.08 -3.74
C ARG A 64 2.58 10.41 -2.24
N GLN A 65 1.36 10.47 -1.71
CA GLN A 65 1.09 10.80 -0.32
C GLN A 65 0.84 9.58 0.56
N LEU A 66 0.69 8.38 -0.02
CA LEU A 66 0.56 7.14 0.75
C LEU A 66 1.86 6.84 1.47
N ARG A 67 1.77 6.69 2.79
CA ARG A 67 2.90 6.41 3.67
C ARG A 67 2.46 5.45 4.76
N ASN A 68 3.37 4.54 5.09
CA ASN A 68 3.23 3.65 6.22
C ASN A 68 4.59 3.48 6.89
N ASP A 69 4.73 4.04 8.10
CA ASP A 69 5.97 3.93 8.88
C ASP A 69 6.32 2.48 9.22
N LEU A 70 5.33 1.58 9.23
CA LEU A 70 5.53 0.15 9.47
C LEU A 70 6.01 -0.62 8.24
N GLN A 71 6.07 -0.01 7.05
CA GLN A 71 6.49 -0.70 5.83
C GLN A 71 7.96 -1.16 5.91
N GLY A 72 8.87 -0.27 6.33
CA GLY A 72 10.28 -0.63 6.52
C GLY A 72 10.49 -1.79 7.49
N PRO A 73 9.91 -1.74 8.71
CA PRO A 73 9.90 -2.85 9.66
C PRO A 73 9.28 -4.13 9.10
N ALA A 74 8.13 -4.04 8.42
CA ALA A 74 7.47 -5.19 7.82
C ALA A 74 8.33 -5.85 6.74
N VAL A 75 9.02 -5.07 5.90
CA VAL A 75 9.96 -5.57 4.89
C VAL A 75 11.19 -6.21 5.54
N THR A 76 11.72 -5.66 6.64
CA THR A 76 12.82 -6.29 7.39
C THR A 76 12.42 -7.68 7.90
N LEU A 77 11.23 -7.81 8.47
CA LEU A 77 10.73 -9.07 9.03
C LEU A 77 10.25 -10.06 7.95
N ALA A 78 9.77 -9.55 6.81
CA ALA A 78 9.32 -10.34 5.68
C ALA A 78 9.88 -9.79 4.35
N PRO A 79 11.16 -10.08 4.03
CA PRO A 79 11.83 -9.54 2.83
C PRO A 79 11.14 -9.87 1.50
N SER A 80 10.31 -10.93 1.46
CA SER A 80 9.52 -11.27 0.27
C SER A 80 8.47 -10.22 -0.12
N LEU A 81 8.13 -9.29 0.77
CA LEU A 81 7.23 -8.18 0.47
C LEU A 81 7.82 -7.24 -0.58
N GLU A 82 9.15 -7.08 -0.57
CA GLU A 82 9.88 -6.21 -1.50
C GLU A 82 9.60 -6.56 -2.96
N THR A 83 9.43 -7.84 -3.28
CA THR A 83 9.11 -8.31 -4.64
C THR A 83 7.80 -7.76 -5.18
N ILE A 84 6.81 -7.50 -4.31
CA ILE A 84 5.52 -6.94 -4.73
C ILE A 84 5.60 -5.40 -4.71
N LEU A 85 6.23 -4.82 -3.69
CA LEU A 85 6.37 -3.37 -3.53
C LEU A 85 7.18 -2.72 -4.67
N THR A 86 8.16 -3.43 -5.22
CA THR A 86 9.04 -2.93 -6.30
C THR A 86 8.61 -3.41 -7.69
N MET A 87 7.45 -4.05 -7.79
CA MET A 87 6.92 -4.52 -9.07
C MET A 87 6.57 -3.33 -9.96
N ASP A 88 7.11 -3.33 -11.17
CA ASP A 88 6.84 -2.29 -12.17
C ASP A 88 5.76 -2.77 -13.16
N ASN A 89 4.78 -1.90 -13.39
CA ASN A 89 3.69 -2.09 -14.35
C ASN A 89 3.10 -0.70 -14.64
N GLU A 90 2.84 -0.41 -15.91
CA GLU A 90 2.38 0.92 -16.36
C GLU A 90 1.09 1.40 -15.69
N SER A 91 0.23 0.48 -15.25
CA SER A 91 -1.04 0.80 -14.59
C SER A 91 -0.93 0.88 -13.05
N ILE A 92 0.25 0.60 -12.47
CA ILE A 92 0.48 0.74 -11.03
C ILE A 92 0.80 2.19 -10.71
N VAL A 93 0.02 2.76 -9.79
CA VAL A 93 0.22 4.12 -9.29
C VAL A 93 1.11 4.11 -8.05
N GLU A 94 0.84 3.21 -7.10
CA GLU A 94 1.61 3.06 -5.86
C GLU A 94 1.35 1.70 -5.22
N ALA A 95 2.36 1.11 -4.57
CA ALA A 95 2.23 -0.14 -3.82
C ALA A 95 2.76 0.03 -2.40
N PHE A 96 1.95 -0.32 -1.40
CA PHE A 96 2.30 -0.11 0.00
C PHE A 96 1.82 -1.24 0.89
N VAL A 97 2.55 -1.48 1.98
CA VAL A 97 2.12 -2.40 3.03
C VAL A 97 0.91 -1.81 3.74
N SER A 98 -0.17 -2.58 3.88
CA SER A 98 -1.34 -2.18 4.66
C SER A 98 -1.14 -2.51 6.15
N GLY A 99 -1.09 -1.48 7.00
CA GLY A 99 -0.88 -1.64 8.45
C GLY A 99 0.48 -2.27 8.78
N SER A 100 0.52 -3.21 9.71
CA SER A 100 1.73 -3.99 10.02
C SER A 100 2.07 -5.05 8.96
N GLY A 101 1.27 -5.16 7.89
CA GLY A 101 1.41 -6.19 6.88
C GLY A 101 0.92 -7.56 7.35
N PRO A 102 1.11 -8.61 6.53
CA PRO A 102 1.89 -8.63 5.29
C PRO A 102 1.07 -8.33 4.03
N THR A 103 -0.18 -7.88 4.17
CA THR A 103 -0.98 -7.48 3.00
C THR A 103 -0.34 -6.28 2.31
N VAL A 104 -0.10 -6.39 1.01
CA VAL A 104 0.26 -5.25 0.14
C VAL A 104 -0.99 -4.77 -0.58
N ALA A 105 -1.27 -3.48 -0.49
CA ALA A 105 -2.29 -2.82 -1.28
C ALA A 105 -1.61 -2.09 -2.45
N ILE A 106 -2.14 -2.29 -3.66
CA ILE A 106 -1.63 -1.68 -4.89
C ILE A 106 -2.73 -0.79 -5.45
N LEU A 107 -2.47 0.52 -5.50
CA LEU A 107 -3.33 1.50 -6.17
C LEU A 107 -3.05 1.42 -7.67
N VAL A 108 -4.09 1.30 -8.47
CA VAL A 108 -3.99 1.17 -9.94
C VAL A 108 -4.88 2.19 -10.63
N GLU A 109 -4.58 2.48 -11.90
CA GLU A 109 -5.24 3.54 -12.67
C GLU A 109 -6.75 3.35 -12.82
N ASP A 110 -7.21 2.10 -13.02
CA ASP A 110 -8.62 1.78 -13.23
C ASP A 110 -8.97 0.30 -12.91
N ALA A 111 -10.26 -0.02 -12.98
CA ALA A 111 -10.79 -1.35 -12.69
C ALA A 111 -10.28 -2.45 -13.65
N PRO A 112 -10.25 -2.26 -14.99
CA PRO A 112 -9.65 -3.22 -15.91
C PRO A 112 -8.19 -3.56 -15.55
N ALA A 113 -7.37 -2.56 -15.24
CA ALA A 113 -5.99 -2.76 -14.80
C ALA A 113 -5.92 -3.56 -13.48
N ALA A 114 -6.81 -3.27 -12.53
CA ALA A 114 -6.89 -4.02 -11.28
C ALA A 114 -7.16 -5.52 -11.51
N ASP A 115 -8.14 -5.83 -12.36
CA ASP A 115 -8.50 -7.20 -12.70
C ASP A 115 -7.37 -7.94 -13.41
N GLU A 116 -6.71 -7.29 -14.38
CA GLU A 116 -5.57 -7.85 -15.10
C GLU A 116 -4.40 -8.13 -14.15
N LEU A 117 -4.04 -7.15 -13.32
CA LEU A 117 -2.95 -7.28 -12.36
C LEU A 117 -3.23 -8.38 -11.33
N ALA A 118 -4.44 -8.43 -10.77
CA ALA A 118 -4.84 -9.47 -9.84
C ALA A 118 -4.79 -10.87 -10.49
N ALA A 119 -5.25 -11.01 -11.74
CA ALA A 119 -5.15 -12.26 -12.48
C ALA A 119 -3.69 -12.66 -12.74
N ALA A 120 -2.82 -11.72 -13.09
CA ALA A 120 -1.39 -11.94 -13.32
C ALA A 120 -0.64 -12.38 -12.04
N LEU A 121 -1.00 -11.80 -10.89
CA LEU A 121 -0.46 -12.19 -9.59
C LEU A 121 -0.92 -13.58 -9.16
N ARG A 122 -2.20 -13.93 -9.38
CA ARG A 122 -2.72 -15.28 -9.13
C ARG A 122 -2.03 -16.36 -9.97
N ARG A 123 -1.75 -16.08 -11.25
CA ARG A 123 -0.96 -16.99 -12.11
C ARG A 123 0.46 -17.24 -11.58
N ARG A 124 1.00 -16.29 -10.82
CA ARG A 124 2.30 -16.40 -10.11
C ARG A 124 2.18 -17.00 -8.70
N GLY A 125 1.03 -17.57 -8.36
CA GLY A 125 0.79 -18.23 -7.08
C GLY A 125 0.53 -17.29 -5.90
N ARG A 126 0.16 -16.02 -6.16
CA ARG A 126 -0.18 -15.06 -5.10
C ARG A 126 -1.69 -15.00 -4.85
N HIS A 127 -2.09 -14.76 -3.60
CA HIS A 127 -3.47 -14.47 -3.25
C HIS A 127 -3.77 -12.99 -3.49
N ALA A 128 -4.27 -12.65 -4.68
CA ALA A 128 -4.61 -11.28 -5.06
C ALA A 128 -6.13 -11.09 -5.25
N VAL A 129 -6.67 -9.93 -4.90
CA VAL A 129 -8.08 -9.55 -5.08
C VAL A 129 -8.15 -8.12 -5.62
N ALA A 130 -8.77 -7.93 -6.79
CA ALA A 130 -9.14 -6.62 -7.30
C ALA A 130 -10.43 -6.16 -6.59
N THR A 131 -10.45 -4.90 -6.15
CA THR A 131 -11.58 -4.31 -5.42
C THR A 131 -11.58 -2.79 -5.60
N GLN A 132 -12.67 -2.15 -5.18
CA GLN A 132 -12.82 -0.70 -5.18
C GLN A 132 -13.05 -0.14 -3.78
N THR A 133 -12.68 1.12 -3.57
CA THR A 133 -13.04 1.89 -2.37
C THR A 133 -13.88 3.12 -2.72
N PRO A 134 -14.84 3.55 -1.88
CA PRO A 134 -15.30 2.83 -0.69
C PRO A 134 -15.99 1.52 -1.08
N ALA A 135 -15.98 0.53 -0.18
CA ALA A 135 -16.70 -0.72 -0.41
C ALA A 135 -18.19 -0.40 -0.57
N MET A 136 -18.78 -0.88 -1.66
CA MET A 136 -20.22 -0.78 -1.87
C MET A 136 -20.89 -1.75 -0.89
N LEU A 137 -21.74 -1.22 0.01
CA LEU A 137 -22.55 -1.99 0.95
C LEU A 137 -23.68 -2.74 0.24
#